data_AF-A0A6L7CIE8-F1
#
_entry.id   AF-A0A6L7CIE8-F1
#
_cell.length_a   1.000
_cell.length_b   1.000
_cell.length_c   1.000
_cell.angle_alpha   90.00
_cell.angle_beta   90.00
_cell.angle_gamma   90.00
#
_symmetry.space_group_name_H-M   'P 1'
#
loop_
_entity.id
_entity.type
_entity.pdbx_description
1 polymer ?
#
loop_
_entity_poly.entity_id
_entity_poly.type
_entity_poly.pdbx_seq_one_letter_code
_entity_poly.pdbx_strand_id
1 'polypeptide(L)'
;MSDIALTVSILALVAVVGLFIGNVKFRGIGLGIGGVLFGGIIVGHFVSQAGMTLSSDMLHVIQEFGLILFVYTIGIQVGPGFFASLRVSGLRLNLFAVLIVIIGGLVTAILHKLFDIPLPV
;
A
#
# COMPACT_ATOMS: atom_id res chain seq x y z
N MET A 1 24.78 -12.38 -10.29
CA MET A 1 23.45 -12.96 -10.03
C MET A 1 22.46 -12.28 -10.97
N SER A 2 21.39 -12.93 -11.41
CA SER A 2 20.36 -12.22 -12.21
C SER A 2 19.73 -11.11 -11.36
N ASP A 3 19.54 -9.92 -11.91
CA ASP A 3 18.92 -8.77 -11.20
C ASP A 3 17.52 -9.13 -10.68
N ILE A 4 16.84 -10.03 -11.39
CA ILE A 4 15.56 -10.61 -10.98
C ILE A 4 15.71 -11.41 -9.68
N ALA A 5 16.70 -12.30 -9.61
CA ALA A 5 16.93 -13.14 -8.44
C ALA A 5 17.25 -12.30 -7.20
N LEU A 6 18.10 -11.27 -7.37
CA LEU A 6 18.43 -10.32 -6.31
C LEU A 6 17.18 -9.56 -5.82
N THR A 7 16.35 -9.10 -6.75
CA THR A 7 15.12 -8.36 -6.43
C THR A 7 14.14 -9.23 -5.65
N VAL A 8 13.92 -10.48 -6.08
CA VAL A 8 13.05 -11.43 -5.37
C VAL A 8 13.60 -11.74 -3.97
N SER A 9 14.91 -11.95 -3.84
CA SER A 9 15.54 -12.19 -2.54
C SER A 9 15.37 -11.01 -1.58
N ILE A 10 15.52 -9.78 -2.07
CA ILE A 10 15.31 -8.57 -1.26
C ILE A 10 13.85 -8.41 -0.87
N LEU A 11 12.90 -8.65 -1.78
CA LEU A 11 11.47 -8.57 -1.45
C LEU A 11 11.05 -9.66 -0.46
N ALA A 12 11.64 -10.86 -0.54
CA ALA A 12 11.47 -11.89 0.47
C ALA A 12 12.03 -11.44 1.84
N LEU A 13 13.20 -10.79 1.86
CA LEU A 13 13.76 -10.22 3.09
C LEU A 13 12.85 -9.12 3.67
N VAL A 14 12.31 -8.23 2.83
CA VAL A 14 11.32 -7.22 3.22
C VAL A 14 10.11 -7.89 3.87
N ALA A 15 9.58 -8.96 3.27
CA ALA A 15 8.45 -9.68 3.83
C ALA A 15 8.78 -10.30 5.19
N VAL A 16 9.94 -10.97 5.33
CA VAL A 16 10.36 -11.60 6.59
C VAL A 16 10.56 -10.56 7.69
N VAL A 17 11.35 -9.51 7.44
CA VAL A 17 11.62 -8.44 8.41
C VAL A 17 10.34 -7.69 8.75
N GLY A 18 9.54 -7.39 7.74
CA GLY A 18 8.29 -6.67 7.87
C GLY A 18 7.23 -7.43 8.68
N LEU A 19 7.05 -8.72 8.41
CA LEU A 19 6.14 -9.58 9.18
C LEU A 19 6.67 -9.81 10.59
N PHE A 20 8.00 -9.93 10.77
CA PHE A 20 8.60 -10.01 12.10
C PHE A 20 8.28 -8.75 12.92
N ILE A 21 8.56 -7.57 12.38
CA ILE A 21 8.24 -6.28 13.02
C ILE A 21 6.73 -6.16 13.28
N GLY A 22 5.90 -6.58 12.33
CA GLY A 22 4.44 -6.55 12.45
C GLY A 22 3.90 -7.39 13.61
N ASN A 23 4.58 -8.50 13.91
CA ASN A 23 4.24 -9.40 15.02
C ASN A 23 4.81 -8.95 16.37
N VAL A 24 5.79 -8.04 16.40
CA VAL A 24 6.29 -7.47 17.65
C VAL A 24 5.17 -6.66 18.31
N LYS A 25 4.75 -7.11 19.49
CA LYS A 25 3.75 -6.41 20.31
C LYS A 25 4.46 -5.65 21.41
N PHE A 26 4.23 -4.34 21.49
CA PHE A 26 4.68 -3.53 22.61
C PHE A 26 3.46 -3.10 23.43
N ARG A 27 3.44 -3.44 24.73
CA ARG A 27 2.33 -3.12 25.66
C ARG A 27 0.94 -3.55 25.15
N GLY A 28 0.86 -4.68 24.43
CA GLY A 28 -0.39 -5.23 23.89
C GLY A 28 -0.82 -4.65 22.53
N ILE A 29 -0.13 -3.64 22.01
CA ILE A 29 -0.38 -3.06 20.68
C ILE A 29 0.66 -3.63 19.70
N GLY A 30 0.19 -4.26 18.63
CA GLY A 30 1.04 -4.75 17.53
C GLY A 30 0.90 -3.86 16.31
N LEU A 31 1.97 -3.72 15.52
CA LEU A 31 1.96 -2.97 14.26
C LEU A 31 1.13 -3.67 13.17
N GLY A 32 0.92 -4.99 13.29
CA GLY A 32 0.13 -5.78 12.35
C GLY A 32 0.75 -5.78 10.95
N ILE A 33 -0.10 -5.79 9.93
CA ILE A 33 0.34 -5.77 8.51
C ILE A 33 1.12 -4.48 8.20
N GLY A 34 0.89 -3.39 8.93
CA GLY A 34 1.66 -2.15 8.82
C GLY A 34 3.16 -2.33 9.06
N GLY A 35 3.58 -3.37 9.79
CA GLY A 35 4.99 -3.73 9.97
C GLY A 35 5.72 -4.02 8.65
N VAL A 36 5.00 -4.52 7.64
CA VAL A 36 5.58 -4.81 6.30
C VAL A 36 5.99 -3.52 5.58
N LEU A 37 5.22 -2.44 5.73
CA LEU A 37 5.57 -1.13 5.20
C LEU A 37 6.86 -0.60 5.84
N PHE A 38 6.98 -0.69 7.17
CA PHE A 38 8.21 -0.29 7.86
C PHE A 38 9.40 -1.17 7.50
N GLY A 39 9.20 -2.49 7.36
CA GLY A 39 10.22 -3.41 6.85
C GLY A 39 10.71 -3.02 5.46
N GLY A 40 9.79 -2.63 4.57
CA GLY A 40 10.11 -2.12 3.23
C GLY A 40 10.94 -0.85 3.25
N ILE A 41 10.60 0.12 4.11
CA ILE A 41 11.35 1.38 4.26
C ILE A 41 12.77 1.10 4.78
N ILE A 42 12.90 0.27 5.83
CA ILE A 42 14.20 -0.04 6.44
C ILE A 42 15.09 -0.76 5.43
N VAL A 43 14.62 -1.87 4.86
CA VAL A 43 15.41 -2.66 3.90
C VAL A 43 15.70 -1.83 2.64
N GLY A 44 14.72 -1.09 2.13
CA GLY A 44 14.90 -0.20 0.98
C GLY A 44 15.97 0.87 1.20
N HIS A 45 16.06 1.43 2.41
CA HIS A 45 17.11 2.38 2.76
C HIS A 45 18.51 1.75 2.70
N PHE A 46 18.68 0.55 3.26
CA PHE A 46 19.96 -0.17 3.20
C PHE A 46 20.32 -0.60 1.77
N VAL A 47 19.33 -1.02 0.97
CA VAL A 47 19.53 -1.39 -0.44
C VAL A 47 19.99 -0.19 -1.27
N SER A 48 19.40 0.98 -1.03
CA SER A 48 19.79 2.24 -1.68
C SER A 48 21.20 2.67 -1.27
N GLN A 49 21.56 2.59 0.02
CA GLN A 49 22.91 2.90 0.50
C GLN A 49 23.97 1.95 -0.06
N ALA A 50 23.63 0.67 -0.25
CA ALA A 50 24.52 -0.33 -0.83
C ALA A 50 24.69 -0.19 -2.36
N GLY A 51 23.98 0.74 -3.00
CA GLY A 51 24.04 0.94 -4.45
C GLY A 51 23.48 -0.23 -5.26
N MET A 52 22.63 -1.08 -4.66
CA MET A 52 22.06 -2.23 -5.34
C MET A 52 20.91 -1.79 -6.25
N THR A 53 20.98 -2.17 -7.52
CA THR A 53 19.93 -1.91 -8.51
C THR A 53 18.91 -3.04 -8.48
N LEU A 54 17.65 -2.69 -8.19
CA LEU A 54 16.52 -3.61 -8.30
C LEU A 54 15.97 -3.59 -9.73
N SER A 55 15.47 -4.73 -10.18
CA SER A 55 14.81 -4.85 -11.48
C SER A 55 13.45 -4.13 -11.43
N SER A 56 13.32 -3.06 -12.23
CA SER A 56 12.07 -2.29 -12.36
C SER A 56 10.91 -3.17 -12.84
N ASP A 57 11.16 -4.07 -13.79
CA ASP A 57 10.14 -4.97 -14.32
C ASP A 57 9.58 -5.88 -13.22
N MET A 58 10.45 -6.42 -12.36
CA MET A 58 10.02 -7.26 -11.25
C MET A 58 9.25 -6.48 -10.19
N LEU A 59 9.67 -5.26 -9.87
CA LEU A 59 8.94 -4.38 -8.95
C LEU A 59 7.53 -4.08 -9.49
N HIS A 60 7.42 -3.75 -10.77
CA HIS A 60 6.14 -3.47 -11.41
C HIS A 60 5.23 -4.70 -11.42
N VAL A 61 5.75 -5.88 -11.77
CA VAL A 61 4.99 -7.14 -11.74
C VAL A 61 4.48 -7.44 -10.34
N ILE A 62 5.31 -7.30 -9.31
CA ILE A 62 4.93 -7.60 -7.93
C ILE A 62 3.92 -6.58 -7.40
N GLN A 63 4.04 -5.30 -7.77
CA GLN A 63 3.08 -4.27 -7.43
C GLN A 63 1.70 -4.57 -8.03
N GLU A 64 1.61 -4.81 -9.34
CA GLU A 64 0.36 -5.13 -10.03
C GLU A 64 -0.25 -6.43 -9.51
N PHE A 65 0.57 -7.48 -9.39
CA PHE A 65 0.12 -8.77 -8.86
C PHE A 65 -0.40 -8.65 -7.43
N GLY A 66 0.32 -7.92 -6.56
CA GLY A 66 -0.09 -7.66 -5.18
C GLY A 66 -1.39 -6.86 -5.12
N LEU A 67 -1.55 -5.85 -5.98
CA LEU A 67 -2.77 -5.04 -6.08
C LEU A 67 -3.96 -5.89 -6.53
N ILE A 68 -3.79 -6.76 -7.53
CA ILE A 68 -4.84 -7.68 -7.99
C ILE A 68 -5.27 -8.61 -6.85
N LEU A 69 -4.33 -9.24 -6.15
CA LEU A 69 -4.64 -10.10 -5.01
C LEU A 69 -5.35 -9.33 -3.88
N PHE A 70 -4.91 -8.10 -3.60
CA PHE A 70 -5.54 -7.24 -2.59
C PHE A 70 -6.98 -6.88 -2.97
N VAL A 71 -7.23 -6.42 -4.19
CA VAL A 71 -8.57 -6.07 -4.67
C VAL A 71 -9.47 -7.30 -4.72
N TYR A 72 -8.95 -8.45 -5.18
CA TYR A 72 -9.69 -9.71 -5.23
C TYR A 72 -10.12 -10.19 -3.84
N THR A 73 -9.20 -10.20 -2.87
CA THR A 73 -9.50 -10.63 -1.50
C THR A 73 -10.51 -9.70 -0.82
N ILE A 74 -10.38 -8.38 -0.99
CA ILE A 74 -11.39 -7.43 -0.54
C ILE A 74 -12.73 -7.73 -1.21
N GLY A 75 -12.76 -7.89 -2.53
CA GLY A 75 -13.99 -8.17 -3.28
C GLY A 75 -14.76 -9.37 -2.75
N ILE A 76 -14.06 -10.46 -2.39
CA ILE A 76 -14.69 -11.65 -1.79
C ILE A 76 -15.15 -11.41 -0.35
N GLN A 77 -14.32 -10.75 0.47
CA GLN A 77 -14.65 -10.49 1.88
C GLN A 77 -15.83 -9.52 2.04
N VAL A 78 -15.85 -8.44 1.26
CA VAL A 78 -16.86 -7.39 1.36
C VAL A 78 -18.05 -7.60 0.42
N GLY A 79 -17.93 -8.50 -0.58
CA GLY A 79 -18.96 -8.79 -1.58
C GLY A 79 -20.33 -9.18 -1.01
N PRO A 80 -20.42 -10.14 -0.07
CA PRO A 80 -21.69 -10.53 0.54
C PRO A 80 -22.36 -9.37 1.32
N GLY A 81 -21.55 -8.53 1.99
CA GLY A 81 -22.03 -7.38 2.75
C GLY A 81 -22.41 -6.17 1.87
N PHE A 82 -21.90 -6.10 0.65
CA PHE A 82 -22.13 -4.99 -0.27
C PHE A 82 -23.61 -4.80 -0.60
N PHE A 83 -24.32 -5.85 -1.03
CA PHE A 83 -25.74 -5.74 -1.36
C PHE A 83 -26.63 -5.45 -0.15
N ALA A 84 -26.30 -6.01 1.01
CA ALA A 84 -26.98 -5.71 2.27
C ALA A 84 -26.80 -4.22 2.65
N SER A 85 -25.57 -3.70 2.54
CA SER A 85 -25.27 -2.29 2.80
C SER A 85 -25.97 -1.35 1.80
N LEU A 86 -26.07 -1.77 0.53
CA LEU A 86 -26.73 -0.99 -0.51
C LEU A 86 -28.22 -0.76 -0.23
N ARG A 87 -28.90 -1.80 0.26
CA ARG A 87 -30.35 -1.81 0.49
C ARG A 87 -30.79 -0.95 1.68
N VAL A 88 -29.95 -0.78 2.70
CA VAL A 88 -30.31 -0.07 3.95
C VAL A 88 -29.80 1.37 3.96
N SER A 89 -28.59 1.64 3.43
CA SER A 89 -27.97 2.97 3.45
C SER A 89 -26.97 3.20 2.31
N GLY A 90 -27.07 2.41 1.24
CA GLY A 90 -26.12 2.39 0.13
C GLY A 90 -25.87 3.72 -0.54
N LEU A 91 -26.96 4.45 -0.81
CA LEU A 91 -26.87 5.76 -1.47
C LEU A 91 -26.15 6.78 -0.60
N ARG A 92 -26.42 6.78 0.71
CA ARG A 92 -25.78 7.71 1.66
C ARG A 92 -24.29 7.38 1.81
N LEU A 93 -23.92 6.10 1.92
CA LEU A 93 -22.53 5.67 2.03
C LEU A 93 -21.73 5.94 0.75
N ASN A 94 -22.30 5.68 -0.43
CA ASN A 94 -21.65 6.02 -1.70
C ASN A 94 -21.49 7.53 -1.86
N LEU A 95 -22.48 8.33 -1.46
CA LEU A 95 -22.37 9.78 -1.51
C LEU A 95 -21.23 10.29 -0.61
N PHE A 96 -21.08 9.73 0.59
CA PHE A 96 -19.94 10.04 1.46
C PHE A 96 -18.62 9.60 0.84
N ALA A 97 -18.54 8.42 0.24
CA ALA A 97 -17.32 7.96 -0.44
C ALA A 97 -16.92 8.92 -1.58
N VAL A 98 -17.87 9.31 -2.43
CA VAL A 98 -17.64 10.28 -3.52
C VAL A 98 -17.22 11.64 -2.95
N LEU A 99 -17.90 12.14 -1.91
CA LEU A 99 -17.54 13.39 -1.24
C LEU A 99 -16.11 13.36 -0.69
N ILE A 100 -15.71 12.27 -0.02
CA ILE A 100 -14.36 12.11 0.52
C ILE A 100 -13.32 12.15 -0.60
N VAL A 101 -13.57 11.47 -1.72
CA VAL A 101 -12.67 11.48 -2.88
C VAL A 101 -12.54 12.88 -3.47
N ILE A 102 -13.65 13.57 -3.69
CA ILE A 102 -13.67 14.94 -4.25
C ILE A 102 -12.97 15.91 -3.30
N ILE A 103 -13.28 15.87 -2.01
CA ILE A 103 -12.68 16.76 -1.00
C ILE A 103 -11.19 16.48 -0.90
N GLY A 104 -10.76 15.21 -0.87
CA GLY A 104 -9.34 14.84 -0.85
C GLY A 104 -8.58 15.38 -2.06
N GLY A 105 -9.17 15.27 -3.26
CA GLY A 105 -8.63 15.86 -4.49
C GLY A 105 -8.54 17.39 -4.42
N LEU A 106 -9.60 18.05 -3.94
CA LEU A 106 -9.63 19.51 -3.77
C LEU A 106 -8.57 19.98 -2.77
N VAL A 107 -8.46 19.33 -1.60
CA VAL A 107 -7.44 19.65 -0.59
C VAL A 107 -6.04 19.50 -1.20
N THR A 108 -5.80 18.43 -1.96
CA THR A 108 -4.51 18.22 -2.63
C THR A 108 -4.20 19.34 -3.65
N ALA A 109 -5.18 19.75 -4.46
CA ALA A 109 -5.03 20.84 -5.42
C ALA A 109 -4.82 22.21 -4.75
N ILE A 110 -5.49 22.48 -3.62
CA ILE A 110 -5.31 23.71 -2.83
C ILE A 110 -3.91 23.74 -2.23
N LEU A 111 -3.44 22.64 -1.63
CA LEU A 111 -2.09 22.55 -1.08
C LEU A 111 -1.02 22.74 -2.15
N HIS A 112 -1.20 22.16 -3.34
CA HIS A 112 -0.33 22.42 -4.48
C HIS A 112 -0.21 23.92 -4.78
N LYS A 113 -1.34 24.61 -4.90
CA LYS A 113 -1.37 26.05 -5.25
C LYS A 113 -0.83 26.95 -4.13
N LEU A 114 -0.98 26.56 -2.87
CA LEU A 114 -0.56 27.38 -1.72
C LEU A 114 0.93 27.20 -1.39
N PHE A 115 1.48 26.01 -1.64
CA PHE A 115 2.85 25.65 -1.28
C PHE A 115 3.77 25.47 -2.51
N ASP A 116 3.30 25.76 -3.73
CA ASP A 116 4.01 25.57 -5.00
C ASP A 116 4.68 24.18 -5.12
N ILE A 117 4.02 23.15 -4.57
CA ILE A 117 4.54 21.77 -4.60
C ILE A 117 4.40 21.28 -6.05
N PRO A 118 5.48 20.92 -6.76
CA PRO A 118 5.37 20.49 -8.16
C PRO A 118 4.42 19.30 -8.28
N LEU A 119 3.41 19.42 -9.14
CA LEU A 119 2.59 18.28 -9.52
C LEU A 119 3.43 17.38 -10.43
N PRO A 120 3.55 16.07 -10.14
CA PRO A 120 4.13 15.12 -11.06
C PRO A 120 3.10 14.85 -12.17
N VAL A 121 2.99 15.80 -13.11
CA VAL A 121 2.27 15.66 -14.38
C VAL A 121 3.26 15.62 -15.53
#